data_AF-A0A1F7I4Z4-F1
#
_entry.id   AF-A0A1F7I4Z4-F1
#
_cell.length_a   1.000
_cell.length_b   1.000
_cell.length_c   1.000
_cell.angle_alpha   90.00
_cell.angle_beta   90.00
_cell.angle_gamma   90.00
#
_symmetry.space_group_name_H-M   'P 1'
#
loop_
_entity.id
_entity.type
_entity.pdbx_description
1 polymer ?
#
loop_
_entity_poly.entity_id
_entity_poly.type
_entity_poly.pdbx_seq_one_letter_code
_entity_poly.pdbx_strand_id
1 'polypeptide(L)'
;MYSPLYKEAIIQIALKVVREIIESTQQKYGMTVQVSDTFLHRIVDQGYDPRFGARDLRRLIQESIEDIISKEVLAGTAKGKTLSF
;
A
#
# COMPACT_ATOMS: atom_id res chain seq x y z
N MET A 1 12.13 22.26 -8.40
CA MET A 1 10.87 22.26 -9.18
C MET A 1 10.36 20.84 -9.22
N TYR A 2 9.26 20.55 -8.51
CA TYR A 2 8.66 19.20 -8.52
C TYR A 2 7.69 19.14 -9.70
N SER A 3 8.01 18.34 -10.71
CA SER A 3 7.12 18.14 -11.84
C SER A 3 5.92 17.27 -11.41
N PRO A 4 4.67 17.64 -11.75
CA PRO A 4 3.48 16.85 -11.44
C PRO A 4 3.58 15.40 -11.93
N LEU A 5 4.31 15.18 -13.02
CA LEU A 5 4.65 13.86 -13.59
C LEU A 5 5.36 12.91 -12.59
N TYR A 6 6.14 13.44 -11.64
CA TYR A 6 6.85 12.59 -10.67
C TYR A 6 5.89 12.01 -9.62
N LYS A 7 4.87 12.78 -9.20
CA LYS A 7 3.85 12.31 -8.25
C LYS A 7 2.97 11.24 -8.89
N GLU A 8 2.60 11.41 -10.16
CA GLU A 8 1.85 10.39 -10.91
C GLU A 8 2.63 9.08 -11.08
N ALA A 9 3.92 9.16 -11.45
CA ALA A 9 4.76 7.97 -11.57
C ALA A 9 4.87 7.21 -10.24
N ILE A 10 4.97 7.94 -9.13
CA ILE A 10 5.02 7.41 -7.77
C ILE A 10 3.70 6.74 -7.38
N ILE A 11 2.57 7.36 -7.71
CA ILE A 11 1.23 6.77 -7.52
C ILE A 11 1.13 5.45 -8.30
N GLN A 12 1.59 5.41 -9.55
CA GLN A 12 1.58 4.17 -10.36
C GLN A 12 2.43 3.07 -9.74
N ILE A 13 3.62 3.40 -9.22
CA ILE A 13 4.48 2.44 -8.51
C ILE A 13 3.78 1.94 -7.24
N ALA A 14 3.19 2.84 -6.46
CA ALA A 14 2.48 2.47 -5.23
C ALA A 14 1.30 1.54 -5.52
N LEU A 15 0.53 1.83 -6.57
CA LEU A 15 -0.61 1.03 -7.00
C LEU A 15 -0.18 -0.37 -7.45
N LYS A 16 0.95 -0.48 -8.14
CA LYS A 16 1.53 -1.78 -8.51
C LYS A 16 1.94 -2.59 -7.29
N VAL A 17 2.65 -1.98 -6.33
CA VAL A 17 3.12 -2.64 -5.09
C VAL A 17 1.94 -3.11 -4.26
N VAL A 18 0.91 -2.26 -4.11
CA VAL A 18 -0.34 -2.61 -3.44
C VAL A 18 -0.98 -3.85 -4.07
N ARG A 19 -1.11 -3.90 -5.40
CA ARG A 19 -1.67 -5.08 -6.09
C ARG A 19 -0.86 -6.34 -5.83
N GLU A 20 0.47 -6.27 -5.89
CA GLU A 20 1.35 -7.41 -5.60
C GLU A 20 1.12 -7.95 -4.17
N ILE A 21 0.92 -7.05 -3.19
CA ILE A 21 0.64 -7.42 -1.80
C ILE A 21 -0.76 -8.02 -1.65
N ILE A 22 -1.77 -7.44 -2.31
CA ILE A 22 -3.15 -7.95 -2.31
C ILE A 22 -3.17 -9.39 -2.85
N GLU A 23 -2.57 -9.62 -4.02
CA GLU A 23 -2.49 -10.95 -4.63
C GLU A 23 -1.77 -11.95 -3.72
N SER A 24 -0.63 -11.55 -3.16
CA SER A 24 0.14 -12.40 -2.23
C SER A 24 -0.65 -12.73 -0.96
N THR A 25 -1.38 -11.76 -0.42
CA THR A 25 -2.20 -11.93 0.79
C THR A 25 -3.41 -12.80 0.50
N GLN A 26 -4.04 -12.63 -0.66
CA GLN A 26 -5.16 -13.45 -1.10
C GLN A 26 -4.72 -14.90 -1.30
N GLN A 27 -3.55 -15.15 -1.88
CA GLN A 27 -3.03 -16.52 -2.04
C GLN A 27 -2.63 -17.15 -0.71
N LYS A 28 -1.98 -16.40 0.19
CA LYS A 28 -1.51 -16.94 1.48
C LYS A 28 -2.63 -17.16 2.50
N TYR A 29 -3.58 -16.23 2.56
CA TYR A 29 -4.57 -16.16 3.65
C TYR A 29 -6.02 -16.27 3.16
N GLY A 30 -6.27 -16.27 1.85
CA GLY A 30 -7.64 -16.29 1.30
C GLY A 30 -8.42 -15.00 1.53
N MET A 31 -7.73 -13.87 1.70
CA MET A 31 -8.34 -12.58 2.05
C MET A 31 -8.26 -11.60 0.89
N THR A 32 -9.32 -10.83 0.68
CA THR A 32 -9.33 -9.75 -0.32
C THR A 32 -9.00 -8.44 0.37
N VAL A 33 -7.94 -7.79 -0.05
CA VAL A 33 -7.58 -6.45 0.40
C VAL A 33 -7.92 -5.48 -0.74
N GLN A 34 -8.60 -4.39 -0.41
CA GLN A 34 -9.05 -3.38 -1.33
C GLN A 34 -8.56 -2.03 -0.83
N VAL A 35 -7.84 -1.33 -1.70
CA VAL A 35 -7.24 -0.03 -1.36
C VAL A 35 -7.90 1.03 -2.21
N SER A 36 -8.42 2.06 -1.56
CA SER A 36 -9.01 3.24 -2.19
C SER A 36 -7.93 4.19 -2.68
N ASP A 37 -8.24 4.95 -3.73
CA ASP A 37 -7.37 6.01 -4.25
C ASP A 37 -7.00 7.01 -3.15
N THR A 38 -7.92 7.33 -2.25
CA THR A 38 -7.67 8.22 -1.10
C THR A 38 -6.57 7.70 -0.18
N PHE A 39 -6.59 6.40 0.13
CA PHE A 39 -5.56 5.77 0.95
C PHE A 39 -4.21 5.76 0.22
N LEU A 40 -4.24 5.46 -1.08
CA LEU A 40 -3.04 5.47 -1.91
C LEU A 40 -2.42 6.86 -1.98
N HIS A 41 -3.24 7.90 -2.15
CA HIS A 41 -2.80 9.29 -2.12
C HIS A 41 -2.23 9.67 -0.76
N ARG A 42 -2.83 9.24 0.37
CA ARG A 42 -2.28 9.48 1.71
C ARG A 42 -0.95 8.79 1.93
N ILE A 43 -0.82 7.51 1.55
CA ILE A 43 0.44 6.78 1.67
C ILE A 43 1.52 7.43 0.82
N VAL A 44 1.18 7.85 -0.40
CA VAL A 44 2.10 8.62 -1.24
C VAL A 44 2.46 9.92 -0.54
N ASP A 45 1.51 10.70 -0.03
CA ASP A 45 1.83 11.97 0.66
C ASP A 45 2.68 11.77 1.93
N GLN A 46 2.46 10.69 2.68
CA GLN A 46 3.20 10.37 3.91
C GLN A 46 4.58 9.76 3.66
N GLY A 47 4.70 8.86 2.67
CA GLY A 47 5.94 8.19 2.30
C GLY A 47 6.79 8.99 1.32
N TYR A 48 6.21 10.00 0.68
CA TYR A 48 6.91 10.92 -0.20
C TYR A 48 7.61 11.99 0.62
N ASP A 49 8.82 11.67 1.10
CA ASP A 49 9.76 12.72 1.46
C ASP A 49 10.66 12.99 0.24
N PRO A 50 10.62 14.19 -0.35
CA PRO A 50 11.44 14.54 -1.50
C PRO A 50 12.96 14.42 -1.23
N ARG A 51 13.38 14.33 0.03
CA ARG A 51 14.78 14.10 0.42
C ARG A 51 15.22 12.65 0.31
N PHE A 52 14.28 11.69 0.33
CA PHE A 52 14.56 10.25 0.32
C PHE A 52 14.29 9.58 -1.05
N GLY A 53 13.45 10.19 -1.89
CA GLY A 53 13.19 9.73 -3.26
C GLY A 53 12.36 8.43 -3.35
N ALA A 54 12.05 8.00 -4.58
CA ALA A 54 11.11 6.89 -4.86
C ALA A 54 11.53 5.50 -4.32
N ARG A 55 12.76 5.34 -3.84
CA ARG A 55 13.33 4.05 -3.43
C ARG A 55 12.88 3.65 -2.02
N ASP A 56 12.81 4.62 -1.11
CA ASP A 56 12.25 4.42 0.23
C ASP A 56 10.73 4.30 0.19
N LEU A 57 10.05 4.96 -0.75
CA LEU A 57 8.60 4.92 -0.88
C LEU A 57 8.07 3.48 -1.02
N ARG A 58 8.66 2.66 -1.91
CA ARG A 58 8.23 1.25 -2.10
C ARG A 58 8.33 0.47 -0.79
N ARG A 59 9.42 0.66 -0.05
CA ARG A 59 9.67 -0.02 1.23
C ARG A 59 8.65 0.42 2.28
N LEU A 60 8.38 1.72 2.35
CA LEU A 60 7.44 2.31 3.30
C LEU A 60 5.99 1.87 3.03
N ILE A 61 5.59 1.81 1.75
CA ILE A 61 4.28 1.26 1.33
C ILE A 61 4.16 -0.20 1.76
N GLN A 62 5.20 -1.00 1.46
CA GLN A 62 5.20 -2.41 1.75
C GLN A 62 5.13 -2.67 3.27
N GLU A 63 6.00 -2.03 4.05
CA GLU A 63 5.98 -2.11 5.52
C GLU A 63 4.64 -1.63 6.08
N SER A 64 4.11 -0.50 5.62
CA SER A 64 2.84 0.03 6.13
C SER A 64 1.65 -0.89 5.84
N ILE A 65 1.57 -1.47 4.64
CA ILE A 65 0.47 -2.38 4.28
C ILE A 65 0.63 -3.71 5.00
N GLU A 66 1.84 -4.25 5.07
CA GLU A 66 2.13 -5.52 5.74
C GLU A 66 1.85 -5.42 7.25
N ASP A 67 2.13 -4.26 7.86
CA ASP A 67 1.83 -3.96 9.26
C ASP A 67 0.31 -3.83 9.51
N ILE A 68 -0.43 -3.22 8.59
CA ILE A 68 -1.91 -3.16 8.63
C ILE A 68 -2.52 -4.55 8.48
N ILE A 69 -2.08 -5.33 7.50
CA ILE A 69 -2.55 -6.71 7.28
C ILE A 69 -2.24 -7.55 8.51
N SER A 70 -1.03 -7.44 9.08
CA SER A 70 -0.65 -8.17 10.29
C SER A 70 -1.54 -7.81 11.47
N LYS A 71 -1.84 -6.52 11.68
CA LYS A 71 -2.77 -6.04 12.71
C LYS A 71 -4.18 -6.60 12.51
N GLU A 72 -4.70 -6.59 11.28
CA GLU A 72 -6.04 -7.11 10.98
C GLU A 72 -6.12 -8.63 11.11
N VAL A 73 -5.06 -9.33 10.71
CA VAL A 73 -4.94 -10.78 10.88
C VAL A 73 -4.92 -11.13 12.37
N LEU A 74 -4.14 -10.40 13.18
CA LEU A 74 -4.06 -10.55 14.63
C LEU A 74 -5.36 -10.14 15.34
N ALA A 75 -6.07 -9.14 14.84
CA ALA A 75 -7.36 -8.69 15.37
C ALA A 75 -8.49 -9.72 15.19
N GLY A 76 -8.21 -10.86 14.55
CA GLY A 76 -9.20 -11.92 14.33
C GLY A 76 -10.12 -11.64 13.14
N THR A 77 -9.84 -10.60 12.33
CA THR A 77 -10.49 -10.36 11.03
C THR A 77 -10.07 -11.43 10.00
N ALA A 78 -9.08 -12.27 10.35
CA ALA A 78 -8.53 -13.34 9.56
C ALA A 78 -9.49 -14.54 9.34
N LYS A 79 -10.56 -14.34 8.57
CA LYS A 79 -11.19 -15.37 7.71
C LYS A 79 -12.31 -14.72 6.87
N GLY A 80 -12.07 -14.62 5.56
CA GLY A 80 -13.12 -14.33 4.56
C GLY A 80 -13.68 -12.89 4.55
N LYS A 81 -12.99 -11.90 5.14
CA LYS A 81 -13.41 -10.50 5.08
C LYS A 81 -12.61 -9.70 4.07
N THR A 82 -13.31 -8.78 3.40
CA THR A 82 -12.71 -7.76 2.54
C THR A 82 -12.24 -6.60 3.41
N LEU A 83 -10.95 -6.32 3.40
CA LEU A 83 -10.38 -5.15 4.07
C LEU A 83 -10.40 -3.98 3.09
N SER A 84 -11.23 -2.98 3.33
CA SER A 84 -11.32 -1.78 2.50
C SER A 84 -10.69 -0.60 3.25
N PHE A 85 -9.62 -0.03 2.69
CA PHE A 85 -8.92 1.14 3.22
C PHE A 85 -9.05 2.35 2.29
#